data_AF-A0A946DS46-F1
#
_entry.id   AF-A0A946DS46-F1
#
_cell.length_a   1.000
_cell.length_b   1.000
_cell.length_c   1.000
_cell.angle_alpha   90.00
_cell.angle_beta   90.00
_cell.angle_gamma   90.00
#
_symmetry.space_group_name_H-M   'P 1'
#
loop_
_entity.id
_entity.type
_entity.pdbx_description
1 polymer ?
#
loop_
_entity_poly.entity_id
_entity_poly.type
_entity_poly.pdbx_seq_one_letter_code
_entity_poly.pdbx_strand_id
1 'polypeptide(L)' 'MPAKIGSDNGGRTAAVLFSMSASCERREIDPLSWLRDVLRRLPTEATDRLGARLPDVWFFDHSWARRKRPA' A
#
# COMPACT_ATOMS: atom_id res chain seq x y z
N MET A 1 -4.26 33.81 -10.78
CA MET A 1 -3.58 32.70 -10.07
C MET A 1 -4.09 31.41 -10.70
N PRO A 2 -3.23 30.50 -11.21
CA PRO A 2 -3.73 29.26 -11.80
C PRO A 2 -4.38 28.41 -10.70
N ALA A 3 -5.62 27.97 -10.93
CA ALA A 3 -6.29 27.04 -10.04
C ALA A 3 -5.49 25.73 -9.99
N LYS A 4 -5.16 25.23 -8.80
CA LYS A 4 -4.62 23.88 -8.65
C LYS A 4 -5.69 22.91 -9.15
N ILE A 5 -5.37 22.12 -10.17
CA ILE A 5 -6.25 21.07 -10.69
C ILE A 5 -6.16 19.90 -9.70
N GLY A 6 -7.16 19.75 -8.83
CA GLY A 6 -7.27 18.64 -7.87
C GLY A 6 -7.98 19.00 -6.57
N SER A 7 -8.69 18.04 -5.98
CA SER A 7 -9.30 18.17 -4.65
C SER A 7 -8.26 17.91 -3.55
N ASP A 8 -8.32 18.65 -2.45
CA ASP A 8 -7.50 18.40 -1.26
C ASP A 8 -7.66 16.97 -0.73
N ASN A 9 -8.89 16.42 -0.77
CA ASN A 9 -9.14 15.04 -0.37
C ASN A 9 -8.47 14.04 -1.33
N GLY A 10 -8.47 14.34 -2.62
CA GLY A 10 -7.75 13.55 -3.63
C GLY A 10 -6.25 13.59 -3.40
N GLY A 11 -5.69 14.78 -3.13
CA GLY A 11 -4.27 14.96 -2.81
C GLY A 11 -3.87 14.19 -1.54
N ARG A 12 -4.67 14.28 -0.48
CA ARG A 12 -4.44 13.52 0.77
C ARG A 12 -4.48 12.01 0.52
N THR A 13 -5.46 11.53 -0.23
CA THR A 13 -5.58 10.10 -0.59
C THR A 13 -4.36 9.63 -1.36
N ALA A 14 -3.94 10.39 -2.38
CA ALA A 14 -2.76 10.09 -3.16
C ALA A 14 -1.50 10.03 -2.28
N ALA A 15 -1.31 10.99 -1.38
CA ALA A 15 -0.17 11.03 -0.46
C ALA A 15 -0.10 9.78 0.44
N VAL A 16 -1.24 9.31 0.96
CA VAL A 16 -1.33 8.07 1.75
C VAL A 16 -0.94 6.85 0.91
N LEU A 17 -1.56 6.69 -0.27
CA LEU A 17 -1.30 5.55 -1.16
C LEU A 17 0.16 5.52 -1.64
N PHE A 18 0.76 6.66 -1.97
CA PHE A 18 2.17 6.74 -2.36
C PHE A 18 3.10 6.43 -1.20
N SER A 19 2.79 6.88 0.01
CA SER A 19 3.60 6.55 1.20
C SER A 19 3.60 5.05 1.48
N MET A 20 2.44 4.39 1.35
CA MET A 20 2.32 2.94 1.47
C MET A 20 3.06 2.20 0.35
N SER A 21 2.90 2.66 -0.89
CA SER A 21 3.61 2.10 -2.06
C SER A 21 5.12 2.19 -1.89
N ALA A 22 5.65 3.36 -1.51
CA ALA A 22 7.06 3.56 -1.26
C ALA A 22 7.59 2.65 -0.13
N SER A 23 6.77 2.37 0.89
CA SER A 23 7.13 1.42 1.96
C SER A 23 7.29 -0.01 1.43
N CYS A 24 6.41 -0.44 0.51
CA CYS A 24 6.53 -1.74 -0.18
C CYS A 24 7.80 -1.80 -1.04
N GLU A 25 8.07 -0.74 -1.80
CA GLU A 25 9.23 -0.69 -2.69
C GLU A 25 10.56 -0.80 -1.92
N ARG A 26 10.69 -0.11 -0.78
CA ARG A 26 11.86 -0.20 0.12
C ARG A 26 12.12 -1.61 0.66
N ARG A 27 11.11 -2.48 0.64
CA ARG A 27 11.16 -3.88 1.11
C ARG A 27 11.18 -4.89 -0.03
N GLU A 28 11.29 -4.42 -1.28
CA GLU A 28 11.23 -5.26 -2.49
C GLU A 28 9.93 -6.06 -2.61
N ILE A 29 8.81 -5.46 -2.20
CA ILE A 29 7.47 -6.04 -2.28
C ILE A 29 6.74 -5.41 -3.47
N ASP A 30 6.00 -6.20 -4.24
CA ASP A 30 5.10 -5.70 -5.28
C ASP A 30 3.94 -4.90 -4.63
N PRO A 31 3.88 -3.57 -4.83
CA PRO A 31 2.92 -2.72 -4.12
C PRO A 31 1.46 -3.06 -4.49
N LEU A 32 1.24 -3.51 -5.74
CA LEU A 32 -0.10 -3.83 -6.22
C LEU A 32 -0.66 -5.09 -5.55
N SER A 33 0.16 -6.13 -5.39
CA SER A 33 -0.22 -7.37 -4.71
C SER A 33 -0.57 -7.11 -3.25
N TRP A 34 0.25 -6.34 -2.55
CA TRP A 34 -0.01 -5.93 -1.17
C TRP A 34 -1.30 -5.11 -1.05
N LEU A 35 -1.46 -4.07 -1.88
CA LEU A 35 -2.62 -3.18 -1.81
C LEU A 35 -3.93 -3.94 -2.10
N ARG A 36 -3.92 -4.87 -3.07
CA ARG A 36 -5.10 -5.69 -3.39
C ARG A 36 -5.51 -6.60 -2.25
N ASP A 37 -4.55 -7.22 -1.56
CA ASP A 37 -4.87 -8.09 -0.42
C ASP A 37 -5.35 -7.27 0.78
N VAL A 38 -4.67 -6.17 1.11
CA VAL A 38 -5.06 -5.27 2.20
C VAL A 38 -6.45 -4.69 1.98
N LEU A 39 -6.73 -4.11 0.81
CA LEU A 39 -8.06 -3.53 0.52
C LEU A 39 -9.17 -4.59 0.52
N ARG A 40 -8.87 -5.85 0.21
CA ARG A 40 -9.85 -6.94 0.26
C ARG A 40 -10.20 -7.34 1.70
N ARG A 41 -9.24 -7.26 2.63
CA ARG A 41 -9.41 -7.69 4.03
C ARG A 41 -9.86 -6.57 4.96
N LEU A 42 -9.51 -5.32 4.66
CA LEU A 42 -9.86 -4.15 5.47
C LEU A 42 -11.35 -4.05 5.86
N PRO A 43 -12.33 -4.34 4.99
CA PRO A 43 -13.75 -4.24 5.36
C PRO A 43 -14.21 -5.29 6.37
N THR A 44 -13.48 -6.39 6.54
CA THR A 44 -13.89 -7.54 7.34
C THR A 44 -13.01 -7.77 8.58
N GLU A 45 -11.87 -7.11 8.67
CA GLU A 45 -10.96 -7.24 9.82
C GLU A 45 -11.17 -6.19 10.90
N ALA A 46 -10.97 -6.62 12.15
CA ALA A 46 -10.92 -5.73 13.28
C ALA A 46 -9.67 -4.84 13.24
N THR A 47 -9.82 -3.58 13.66
CA THR A 47 -8.79 -2.53 13.59
C THR A 47 -7.51 -2.90 14.37
N ASP A 48 -7.64 -3.70 15.42
CA ASP A 48 -6.53 -4.21 16.24
C ASP A 48 -5.58 -5.14 15.45
N ARG A 49 -6.04 -5.74 14.34
CA ARG A 49 -5.24 -6.62 13.49
C ARG A 49 -4.54 -5.92 12.34
N LEU A 50 -4.72 -4.60 12.17
CA LEU A 50 -4.14 -3.85 11.05
C LEU A 50 -2.60 -3.88 11.04
N GLY A 51 -1.95 -4.04 12.20
CA GLY A 51 -0.50 -4.19 12.27
C GLY A 51 0.02 -5.37 11.42
N ALA A 52 -0.75 -6.46 11.33
CA ALA A 52 -0.41 -7.62 10.50
C ALA A 52 -0.53 -7.35 8.98
N ARG A 53 -1.00 -6.16 8.59
CA ARG A 53 -1.10 -5.72 7.20
C ARG A 53 0.03 -4.76 6.81
N LEU A 54 0.91 -4.39 7.73
CA LEU A 54 2.10 -3.64 7.36
C LEU A 54 2.96 -4.45 6.38
N PRO A 55 3.61 -3.81 5.39
CA PRO A 55 4.30 -4.52 4.31
C PRO A 55 5.32 -5.55 4.80
N ASP A 56 6.12 -5.25 5.84
CA ASP A 56 7.10 -6.18 6.40
C ASP A 56 6.46 -7.41 7.04
N VAL A 57 5.37 -7.25 7.79
CA VAL A 57 4.68 -8.38 8.43
C VAL A 57 3.93 -9.22 7.39
N TRP A 58 3.25 -8.56 6.46
CA TRP A 58 2.47 -9.23 5.42
C TRP A 58 3.33 -10.12 4.51
N PHE A 59 4.58 -9.71 4.25
CA PHE A 59 5.48 -10.41 3.34
C PHE A 59 5.90 -11.80 3.85
N PHE A 60 5.91 -12.04 5.16
CA PHE A 60 6.26 -13.36 5.71
C PHE A 60 5.32 -14.46 5.19
N ASP A 61 4.02 -14.17 5.10
CA ASP A 61 3.01 -15.09 4.57
C ASP A 61 2.86 -15.01 3.04
N HIS A 62 3.43 -13.96 2.41
CA HIS A 62 3.26 -13.65 0.99
C HIS A 62 4.60 -13.44 0.28
N SER A 63 5.58 -14.32 0.55
CA SER A 63 6.92 -14.23 -0.05
C SER A 63 6.92 -14.30 -1.59
N TRP A 64 5.85 -14.84 -2.17
CA TRP A 64 5.58 -14.85 -3.62
C TRP A 64 5.42 -13.44 -4.21
N ALA A 65 5.02 -12.46 -3.41
CA ALA A 65 4.78 -11.08 -3.83
C ALA A 65 6.05 -10.24 -3.91
N ARG A 66 7.23 -10.88 -3.97
CA ARG A 66 8.50 -10.19 -4.18
C ARG A 66 8.48 -9.46 -5.52
N ARG A 67 8.82 -8.17 -5.48
CA ARG A 67 8.89 -7.31 -6.67
C ARG A 67 9.88 -7.91 -7.66
N LYS A 68 9.44 -8.13 -8.89
CA LYS A 68 10.34 -8.41 -10.01
C LYS A 68 11.02 -7.10 -10.39
N ARG A 69 12.35 -7.04 -10.32
CA ARG A 69 13.08 -5.87 -10.82
C ARG A 69 12.92 -5.85 -12.35
N PRO A 70 12.60 -4.69 -12.97
CA PRO A 70 12.76 -4.58 -14.40
C PRO A 70 14.23 -4.87 -14.74
N ALA A 71 14.44 -5.64 -15.81
CA ALA A 71 15.77 -6.00 -16.32
C ALA A 71 16.58 -4.77 -16.70
#